data_AF-A0A953MVF0-F1
#
_entry.id   AF-A0A953MVF0-F1
#
_cell.length_a   1.000
_cell.length_b   1.000
_cell.length_c   1.000
_cell.angle_alpha   90.00
_cell.angle_beta   90.00
_cell.angle_gamma   90.00
#
_symmetry.space_group_name_H-M   'P 1'
#
loop_
_entity.id
_entity.type
_entity.pdbx_description
1 polymer ?
#
loop_
_entity_poly.entity_id
_entity_poly.type
_entity_poly.pdbx_seq_one_letter_code
_entity_poly.pdbx_strand_id
1 'polypeptide(L)' 'MASHPKPPADDPRTKQLLRLGYALEDFYFTPEGHVAWTEAYHLKRGYCCQSGCRHCPYGNSPEDRKRKKAPRIDPAEPS' A
#
# COMPACT_ATOMS: atom_id res chain seq x y z
N MET A 1 10.07 11.48 2.48
CA MET A 1 8.61 11.38 2.22
C MET A 1 8.45 11.02 0.75
N ALA A 2 7.93 9.83 0.45
CA ALA A 2 8.07 9.22 -0.88
C ALA A 2 7.44 10.11 -1.98
N SER A 3 8.29 10.74 -2.78
CA SER A 3 7.92 11.67 -3.85
C SER A 3 7.51 10.88 -5.10
N HIS A 4 6.40 10.15 -5.03
CA HIS A 4 5.84 9.51 -6.21
C HIS A 4 5.17 10.56 -7.12
N PRO A 5 5.31 10.44 -8.45
CA PRO A 5 4.69 11.38 -9.38
C PRO A 5 3.17 11.31 -9.26
N LYS A 6 2.52 12.47 -9.17
CA LYS A 6 1.06 12.55 -9.17
C LYS A 6 0.50 11.98 -10.48
N PRO A 7 -0.61 11.23 -10.41
CA PRO A 7 -1.24 10.69 -11.61
C PRO A 7 -1.76 11.83 -12.49
N PRO A 8 -1.64 11.72 -13.82
CA PRO A 8 -2.22 12.71 -14.72
C PRO A 8 -3.75 12.69 -14.62
N ALA A 9 -4.36 13.86 -14.44
CA ALA A 9 -5.81 14.02 -14.32
C ALA A 9 -6.57 13.59 -15.58
N ASP A 10 -5.92 13.64 -16.74
CA ASP A 10 -6.53 13.27 -18.02
C ASP A 10 -6.58 11.76 -18.28
N ASP A 11 -5.80 10.95 -17.55
CA ASP A 11 -5.76 9.48 -17.74
C ASP A 11 -7.13 8.85 -17.43
N PRO A 12 -7.63 7.94 -18.28
CA PRO A 12 -8.95 7.34 -18.11
C PRO A 12 -9.11 6.58 -16.78
N ARG A 13 -8.02 6.00 -16.24
CA ARG A 13 -8.02 5.35 -14.92
C ARG A 13 -8.14 6.36 -13.80
N THR A 14 -7.45 7.51 -13.91
CA THR A 14 -7.62 8.63 -12.98
C THR A 14 -9.06 9.12 -12.97
N LYS A 15 -9.64 9.36 -14.16
CA LYS A 15 -11.04 9.79 -14.30
C LYS A 15 -12.02 8.78 -13.69
N GLN A 16 -11.72 7.48 -13.76
CA GLN A 16 -12.53 6.45 -13.12
C GLN A 16 -12.44 6.52 -11.59
N LEU A 17 -11.24 6.65 -11.03
CA LEU A 17 -11.04 6.75 -9.58
C LEU A 17 -11.67 8.03 -9.00
N LEU A 18 -11.55 9.16 -9.71
CA LEU A 18 -12.22 10.41 -9.35
C LEU A 18 -13.75 10.25 -9.34
N ARG A 19 -14.32 9.58 -10.35
CA ARG A 19 -15.76 9.28 -10.39
C ARG A 19 -16.23 8.38 -9.26
N LEU A 20 -15.36 7.51 -8.75
CA LEU A 20 -15.63 6.67 -7.58
C LEU A 20 -15.48 7.41 -6.24
N GLY A 21 -15.05 8.68 -6.26
CA GLY A 21 -14.91 9.53 -5.07
C GLY A 21 -13.52 9.54 -4.44
N TYR A 22 -12.50 8.98 -5.10
CA TYR A 22 -11.11 9.05 -4.66
C TYR A 22 -10.43 10.32 -5.18
N ALA A 23 -9.56 10.95 -4.40
CA ALA A 23 -8.84 12.16 -4.82
C ALA A 23 -7.49 11.84 -5.46
N LEU A 24 -6.93 12.77 -6.24
CA LEU A 24 -5.61 12.62 -6.87
C LEU A 24 -4.45 12.43 -5.87
N GLU A 25 -4.65 12.82 -4.62
CA GLU A 25 -3.67 12.65 -3.53
C GLU A 25 -3.80 11.30 -2.81
N ASP A 26 -4.88 10.55 -3.05
CA ASP A 26 -5.15 9.25 -2.44
C ASP A 26 -4.38 8.11 -3.15
N PHE A 27 -3.89 8.30 -4.37
CA PHE A 27 -3.21 7.26 -5.15
C PHE A 27 -2.17 7.81 -6.13
N TYR A 28 -1.27 6.94 -6.58
CA TYR A 28 -0.32 7.21 -7.66
C TYR A 28 -0.22 6.00 -8.60
N PHE A 29 0.30 6.21 -9.80
CA PHE A 29 0.60 5.11 -10.72
C PHE A 29 2.06 4.70 -10.62
N THR A 30 2.29 3.39 -10.48
CA THR A 30 3.64 2.82 -10.62
C THR A 30 4.05 2.85 -12.10
N PRO A 31 5.36 2.84 -12.41
CA PRO A 31 5.82 2.70 -13.80
C PRO A 31 5.33 1.41 -14.48
N GLU A 32 4.98 0.39 -13.68
CA GLU A 32 4.37 -0.87 -14.12
C GLU A 32 2.88 -0.71 -14.49
N GLY A 33 2.29 0.46 -14.27
CA GLY A 33 0.88 0.74 -14.59
C GLY A 33 -0.12 0.31 -13.51
N HIS A 34 0.35 -0.03 -12.31
CA HIS A 34 -0.51 -0.38 -11.18
C HIS A 34 -0.94 0.86 -10.38
N VAL A 35 -2.13 0.80 -9.80
CA VAL A 35 -2.62 1.82 -8.85
C VAL A 35 -2.07 1.50 -7.47
N ALA A 36 -1.24 2.39 -6.94
CA ALA A 36 -0.73 2.30 -5.59
C ALA A 36 -1.40 3.36 -4.72
N TRP A 37 -2.06 2.90 -3.66
CA TRP A 37 -2.73 3.76 -2.69
C TRP A 37 -1.74 4.40 -1.72
N THR A 38 -1.97 5.66 -1.39
CA THR A 38 -1.14 6.41 -0.46
C THR A 38 -1.57 6.16 0.99
N GLU A 39 -0.72 6.61 1.92
CA GLU A 39 -1.03 6.60 3.34
C GLU A 39 -2.24 7.50 3.66
N ALA A 40 -2.36 8.65 2.98
CA ALA A 40 -3.49 9.57 3.13
C ALA A 40 -4.84 8.89 2.88
N TYR A 41 -4.91 8.04 1.85
CA TYR A 41 -6.10 7.24 1.58
C TYR A 41 -6.46 6.30 2.74
N HIS A 42 -5.45 5.68 3.35
CA HIS A 42 -5.65 4.75 4.46
C HIS A 42 -6.08 5.48 5.74
N LEU A 43 -5.54 6.66 5.99
CA LEU A 43 -5.97 7.53 7.08
C LEU A 43 -7.41 8.00 6.88
N LYS A 44 -7.77 8.41 5.67
CA LYS A 44 -9.13 8.86 5.31
C LYS A 44 -10.18 7.75 5.48
N ARG A 45 -9.85 6.50 5.15
CA ARG A 45 -10.76 5.36 5.35
C ARG A 45 -10.84 4.89 6.80
N GLY A 46 -9.80 5.13 7.61
CA GLY A 46 -9.75 4.78 9.02
C GLY A 46 -9.55 3.29 9.35
N TYR A 47 -9.26 2.42 8.36
CA TYR A 47 -9.01 0.99 8.59
C TYR A 47 -7.99 0.39 7.62
N CYS A 48 -7.33 -0.69 8.04
CA CYS A 48 -6.42 -1.47 7.21
C CYS A 48 -7.19 -2.45 6.31
N CYS A 49 -6.96 -2.42 5.00
CA CYS A 49 -7.57 -3.36 4.04
C CYS A 49 -6.91 -4.75 4.01
N GLN A 50 -5.82 -4.95 4.75
CA GLN A 50 -5.04 -6.19 4.75
C GLN A 50 -4.58 -6.66 3.36
N SER A 51 -4.49 -5.76 2.36
CA SER A 51 -4.03 -6.13 1.00
C SER A 51 -2.51 -6.19 0.86
N GLY A 52 -1.75 -5.86 1.92
CA GLY A 52 -0.28 -5.89 1.89
C GLY A 52 0.36 -4.67 1.23
N CYS A 53 -0.22 -3.47 1.42
CA CYS A 53 0.26 -2.23 0.81
C CYS A 53 1.65 -1.85 1.35
N ARG A 54 2.54 -1.38 0.48
CA ARG A 54 3.91 -0.96 0.84
C ARG A 54 3.96 0.22 1.83
N HIS A 55 2.97 1.10 1.79
CA HIS A 55 2.87 2.29 2.65
C HIS A 55 1.70 2.18 3.64
N CYS A 56 1.53 0.99 4.23
CA CYS A 56 0.44 0.80 5.18
C CYS A 56 0.80 1.48 6.53
N PRO A 57 0.05 2.49 7.00
CA PRO A 57 0.32 3.12 8.29
C PRO A 57 0.08 2.15 9.46
N TYR A 58 -0.73 1.12 9.26
CA TYR A 58 -1.06 0.10 10.25
C TYR A 58 -0.04 -1.05 10.32
N GLY A 59 1.11 -0.92 9.68
CA GLY A 59 2.16 -1.93 9.71
C GLY A 59 1.85 -3.21 8.93
N ASN A 60 0.87 -3.23 8.01
CA ASN A 60 0.60 -4.40 7.16
C ASN A 60 1.38 -4.36 5.84
N SER A 61 2.65 -3.95 5.91
CA SER A 61 3.56 -3.94 4.77
C SER A 61 4.01 -5.37 4.42
N PRO A 62 4.42 -5.66 3.18
CA PRO A 62 4.88 -6.99 2.79
C PRO A 62 6.06 -7.47 3.66
N GLU A 63 6.92 -6.56 4.14
CA GLU A 63 7.99 -6.86 5.09
C GLU A 63 7.47 -7.30 6.47
N ASP A 64 6.46 -6.63 7.03
CA ASP A 64 5.82 -7.03 8.29
C ASP A 64 5.17 -8.43 8.17
N ARG A 65 4.50 -8.68 7.04
CA ARG A 65 3.88 -9.98 6.76
C ARG A 65 4.91 -11.10 6.68
N LYS A 66 6.11 -10.83 6.15
CA LYS A 66 7.18 -11.83 6.05
C LYS A 66 7.73 -12.21 7.42
N ARG A 67 7.76 -11.27 8.37
CA ARG A 67 8.17 -11.51 9.77
C ARG A 67 7.22 -12.45 10.53
N LYS A 68 5.94 -12.48 10.15
CA LYS A 68 4.92 -13.37 10.75
C LYS A 68 4.90 -14.78 10.16
N LYS A 69 5.58 -15.01 9.03
CA LYS A 69 5.62 -16.30 8.32
C LYS A 69 6.86 -17.14 8.60
N ALA A 70 7.84 -16.63 9.33
CA ALA A 70 8.92 -17.46 9.83
C ALA A 70 8.40 -18.22 11.05
N PRO A 71 8.39 -19.57 11.07
CA PRO A 71 8.48 -20.25 12.36
C PRO A 71 9.73 -19.70 13.05
N ARG A 72 9.65 -19.39 14.34
CA ARG A 72 10.86 -19.33 15.15
C ARG A 72 11.46 -20.72 15.02
N ILE A 73 12.51 -20.85 14.22
CA ILE A 73 13.33 -22.04 14.25
C ILE A 73 14.16 -21.82 15.51
N ASP A 74 13.67 -22.30 16.65
CA ASP A 74 14.47 -22.41 17.85
C ASP A 74 15.68 -23.29 17.46
N PRO A 75 16.92 -22.75 17.48
CA PRO A 75 18.07 -23.56 17.14
C PRO A 75 18.14 -24.70 18.16
N ALA A 76 18.11 -25.92 17.63
CA ALA A 76 18.09 -27.17 18.36
C ALA A 76 18.95 -27.15 19.63
N GLU A 77 18.30 -27.57 20.72
CA GLU A 77 18.91 -28.08 21.94
C GLU A 77 20.19 -28.88 21.61
N PRO A 78 21.40 -28.40 21.99
CA PRO A 78 22.57 -29.27 22.00
C PRO A 78 22.42 -30.24 23.19
N SER A 79 22.59 -31.53 22.88
CA SER A 79 22.40 -32.73 23.72
C SER A 79 22.83 -32.66 25.18
#